data_AF-A0A2V7RLT0-F1
#
_entry.id   AF-A0A2V7RLT0-F1
#
_cell.length_a   1.000
_cell.length_b   1.000
_cell.length_c   1.000
_cell.angle_alpha   90.00
_cell.angle_beta   90.00
_cell.angle_gamma   90.00
#
_symmetry.space_group_name_H-M   'P 1'
#
loop_
_entity.id
_entity.type
_entity.pdbx_description
1 polymer ?
#
loop_
_entity_poly.entity_id
_entity_poly.type
_entity_poly.pdbx_seq_one_letter_code
_entity_poly.pdbx_strand_id
1 'polypeptide(L)'
;MIRSPIFSAVAIVCLALGIGAHAAVLSWTEGIVYHPFPGVRNQEQLVAVAGTLKRASALDEMSWPDFMDLARATSAFSAFFVSKITGATLTGGDRAERLVGQLVTANYFDAIGVRPILGRGFLPNEDVGRGAHPVTVISYRLWQDHFAGTPRVVGSTINYNGIPHTIIGVTPDGFLGTFVGYAMQFWTPASQQAVFDASGYKLEDRTVRWVEGFARLKPGVSVATGQAQIDAAARRLESEFPNEDRGRGVRILPLPENPFDNAKALKPMLRVGSVVAVLVLVIVCANIANLLLVRALARRSELSVRRALGASRVRLTRQLLTEGFVLALLGTVTGLVLAYLARNALGLFFAPRGGVSLVFAADFNFRVVTATIAIGLGSTLIFALAPALHMTRLDLASAMRAAAPGTVSGGRGHLRAALVIVQVCLSVVLLIGAGLVVTSLGRLLAADPGFATTNVTTTAVSLFAAGYDTARAHRFEDELLERMRAIGGVSSVALARSLPFSTGPYENGPIMVDGYQPAKDEQPTADYNAVSPDYFRTLAVPVLSGRDFTSADADTSAAVAVVSRALAQRYWPNDSPIGRRLQLRGSWMRVVGVVADMKYRSLTESPGMLFY
;
A
#
# COMPACT_ATOMS: atom_id res chain seq x y z
N MET A 1 -2.23 -38.22 -24.87
CA MET A 1 -2.38 -37.94 -23.43
C MET A 1 -2.64 -39.21 -22.61
N ILE A 2 -3.69 -40.00 -22.89
CA ILE A 2 -4.04 -41.22 -22.11
C ILE A 2 -2.93 -42.30 -22.09
N ARG A 3 -2.16 -42.43 -23.19
CA ARG A 3 -1.04 -43.40 -23.28
C ARG A 3 0.24 -42.96 -22.56
N SER A 4 0.31 -41.75 -22.01
CA SER A 4 1.48 -41.22 -21.30
C SER A 4 1.05 -40.25 -20.19
N PRO A 5 0.33 -40.74 -19.16
CA PRO A 5 -0.36 -39.88 -18.18
C PRO A 5 0.62 -39.05 -17.33
N ILE A 6 1.77 -39.62 -16.94
CA ILE A 6 2.80 -38.94 -16.13
C ILE A 6 3.32 -37.70 -16.87
N PHE A 7 3.64 -37.83 -18.16
CA PHE A 7 4.10 -36.72 -18.98
C PHE A 7 3.08 -35.59 -19.03
N SER A 8 1.81 -35.93 -19.27
CA SER A 8 0.74 -34.95 -19.35
C SER A 8 0.52 -34.27 -18.00
N ALA A 9 0.57 -35.00 -16.89
CA ALA A 9 0.46 -34.44 -15.56
C ALA A 9 1.58 -33.44 -15.25
N VAL A 10 2.84 -33.81 -15.50
CA VAL A 10 4.00 -32.91 -15.27
C VAL A 10 3.89 -31.65 -16.12
N ALA A 11 3.55 -31.78 -17.41
CA ALA A 11 3.39 -30.63 -18.30
C ALA A 11 2.26 -29.68 -17.83
N ILE A 12 1.12 -30.24 -17.39
CA ILE A 12 0.00 -29.46 -16.87
C ILE A 12 0.38 -28.74 -15.58
N VAL A 13 1.06 -29.41 -14.64
CA VAL A 13 1.49 -28.80 -13.37
C VAL A 13 2.49 -27.67 -13.61
N CYS A 14 3.49 -27.88 -14.47
CA CYS A 14 4.45 -26.82 -14.81
C CYS A 14 3.76 -25.61 -15.45
N LEU A 15 2.84 -25.83 -16.40
CA LEU A 15 2.02 -24.76 -17.00
C LEU A 15 1.18 -24.05 -15.95
N ALA A 16 0.50 -24.79 -15.09
CA ALA A 16 -0.38 -24.25 -14.07
C ALA A 16 0.39 -23.35 -13.09
N LEU A 17 1.60 -23.75 -12.68
CA LEU A 17 2.44 -22.94 -11.81
C LEU A 17 2.94 -21.66 -12.49
N GLY A 18 3.46 -21.76 -13.72
CA GLY A 18 3.97 -20.60 -14.46
C GLY A 18 2.88 -19.59 -14.81
N ILE A 19 1.76 -20.08 -15.35
CA ILE A 19 0.61 -19.26 -15.73
C ILE A 19 -0.10 -18.73 -14.48
N GLY A 20 -0.26 -19.56 -13.44
CA GLY A 20 -0.89 -19.16 -12.19
C GLY A 20 -0.11 -18.07 -11.45
N ALA A 21 1.22 -18.18 -11.37
CA ALA A 21 2.05 -17.13 -10.78
C ALA A 21 1.91 -15.80 -11.54
N HIS A 22 1.91 -15.85 -12.88
CA HIS A 22 1.71 -14.66 -13.71
C HIS A 22 0.31 -14.06 -13.54
N ALA A 23 -0.73 -14.90 -13.48
CA ALA A 23 -2.11 -14.47 -13.24
C ALA A 23 -2.28 -13.80 -11.86
N ALA A 24 -1.65 -14.35 -10.82
CA ALA A 24 -1.69 -13.80 -9.48
C ALA A 24 -1.02 -12.41 -9.40
N VAL A 25 0.19 -12.26 -9.95
CA VAL A 25 0.89 -10.98 -9.97
C VAL A 25 0.14 -9.95 -10.82
N LEU A 26 -0.42 -10.36 -11.95
CA LEU A 26 -1.23 -9.48 -12.80
C LEU A 26 -2.50 -9.04 -12.06
N SER A 27 -3.17 -9.93 -11.34
CA SER A 27 -4.35 -9.60 -10.52
C SER A 27 -4.03 -8.60 -9.41
N TRP A 28 -2.89 -8.76 -8.70
CA TRP A 28 -2.47 -7.78 -7.71
C TRP A 28 -2.05 -6.45 -8.33
N THR A 29 -1.39 -6.48 -9.48
CA THR A 29 -1.03 -5.24 -10.20
C THR A 29 -2.28 -4.51 -10.65
N GLU A 30 -3.27 -5.23 -11.18
CA GLU A 30 -4.56 -4.69 -11.57
C GLU A 30 -5.30 -4.08 -10.37
N GLY A 31 -5.41 -4.81 -9.25
CA GLY A 31 -6.17 -4.38 -8.07
C GLY A 31 -5.46 -3.38 -7.14
N ILE A 32 -4.14 -3.21 -7.24
CA ILE A 32 -3.37 -2.28 -6.39
C ILE A 32 -2.94 -1.04 -7.18
N VAL A 33 -2.60 -1.18 -8.47
CA VAL A 33 -2.03 -0.10 -9.27
C VAL A 33 -3.09 0.53 -10.17
N TYR A 34 -3.85 -0.27 -10.92
CA TYR A 34 -4.76 0.25 -11.95
C TYR A 34 -6.18 0.52 -11.44
N HIS A 35 -6.68 -0.34 -10.56
CA HIS A 35 -8.01 -0.22 -9.95
C HIS A 35 -7.92 -0.37 -8.42
N PRO A 36 -7.19 0.55 -7.74
CA PRO A 36 -6.91 0.48 -6.31
C PRO A 36 -8.15 0.52 -5.41
N PHE A 37 -9.29 1.01 -5.91
CA PHE A 37 -10.50 1.22 -5.12
C PHE A 37 -11.64 0.30 -5.60
N PRO A 38 -11.83 -0.88 -5.01
CA PRO A 38 -12.89 -1.81 -5.41
C PRO A 38 -14.27 -1.15 -5.40
N GLY A 39 -15.08 -1.38 -6.44
CA GLY A 39 -16.44 -0.83 -6.56
C GLY A 39 -16.53 0.61 -7.06
N VAL A 40 -15.41 1.35 -7.15
CA VAL A 40 -15.37 2.72 -7.68
C VAL A 40 -15.42 2.71 -9.21
N ARG A 41 -16.26 3.57 -9.79
CA ARG A 41 -16.45 3.67 -11.24
C ARG A 41 -15.42 4.60 -11.89
N ASN A 42 -14.97 4.23 -13.09
CA ASN A 42 -14.12 5.03 -13.98
C ASN A 42 -12.91 5.64 -13.24
N GLN A 43 -12.13 4.78 -12.59
CA GLN A 43 -11.01 5.19 -11.73
C GLN A 43 -9.89 5.87 -12.52
N GLU A 44 -9.79 5.62 -13.82
CA GLU A 44 -8.83 6.27 -14.73
C GLU A 44 -9.03 7.80 -14.83
N GLN A 45 -10.21 8.31 -14.44
CA GLN A 45 -10.52 9.73 -14.40
C GLN A 45 -10.22 10.37 -13.03
N LEU A 46 -9.93 9.56 -12.01
CA LEU A 46 -9.63 10.04 -10.68
C LEU A 46 -8.15 10.42 -10.57
N VAL A 47 -7.92 11.57 -9.94
CA VAL A 47 -6.58 12.09 -9.63
C VAL A 47 -6.53 12.51 -8.17
N ALA A 48 -5.40 12.27 -7.52
CA ALA A 48 -5.09 12.86 -6.23
C ALA A 48 -4.67 14.32 -6.43
N VAL A 49 -5.09 15.20 -5.53
CA VAL A 49 -4.78 16.63 -5.55
C VAL A 49 -3.94 16.94 -4.33
N ALA A 50 -2.64 17.18 -4.53
CA ALA A 50 -1.69 17.40 -3.46
C ALA A 50 -1.09 18.81 -3.54
N GLY A 51 -0.85 19.41 -2.38
CA GLY A 51 -0.06 20.63 -2.27
C GLY A 51 1.40 20.37 -2.64
N THR A 52 2.10 21.43 -3.02
CA THR A 52 3.54 21.40 -3.28
C THR A 52 4.20 22.64 -2.70
N LEU A 53 5.43 22.48 -2.25
CA LEU A 53 6.29 23.59 -1.85
C LEU A 53 7.32 23.83 -2.96
N LYS A 54 7.28 25.01 -3.62
CA LYS A 54 8.16 25.33 -4.77
C LYS A 54 9.65 25.14 -4.45
N ARG A 55 10.06 25.35 -3.19
CA ARG A 55 11.45 25.21 -2.73
C ARG A 55 11.91 23.78 -2.46
N ALA A 56 11.01 22.83 -2.23
CA ALA A 56 11.37 21.48 -1.79
C ALA A 56 11.07 20.38 -2.82
N SER A 57 10.29 20.67 -3.87
CA SER A 57 9.68 19.65 -4.76
C SER A 57 8.94 18.52 -4.01
N ALA A 58 8.69 18.72 -2.71
CA ALA A 58 7.99 17.79 -1.85
C ALA A 58 6.48 17.99 -1.99
N LEU A 59 5.77 16.88 -1.91
CA LEU A 59 4.31 16.87 -1.81
C LEU A 59 3.92 17.24 -0.38
N ASP A 60 2.83 17.98 -0.26
CA ASP A 60 2.27 18.47 0.99
C ASP A 60 0.74 18.31 0.97
N GLU A 61 0.10 18.39 2.13
CA GLU A 61 -1.35 18.42 2.23
C GLU A 61 -1.89 19.83 1.92
N MET A 62 -3.20 19.95 1.69
CA MET A 62 -3.86 21.23 1.42
C MET A 62 -4.73 21.67 2.59
N SER A 63 -5.05 22.98 2.65
CA SER A 63 -6.08 23.47 3.56
C SER A 63 -7.45 23.19 2.96
N TRP A 64 -8.46 23.05 3.81
CA TRP A 64 -9.85 22.84 3.35
C TRP A 64 -10.36 24.01 2.51
N PRO A 65 -10.18 25.30 2.90
CA PRO A 65 -10.65 26.41 2.09
C PRO A 65 -9.97 26.47 0.71
N ASP A 66 -8.65 26.25 0.61
CA ASP A 66 -7.95 26.29 -0.69
C ASP A 66 -8.45 25.18 -1.61
N PHE A 67 -8.68 23.97 -1.08
CA PHE A 67 -9.21 22.85 -1.85
C PHE A 67 -10.63 23.13 -2.37
N MET A 68 -11.49 23.75 -1.56
CA MET A 68 -12.82 24.18 -1.98
C MET A 68 -12.78 25.31 -3.02
N ASP A 69 -11.83 26.24 -2.90
CA ASP A 69 -11.64 27.32 -3.89
C ASP A 69 -11.18 26.77 -5.24
N LEU A 70 -10.25 25.81 -5.25
CA LEU A 70 -9.85 25.11 -6.47
C LEU A 70 -11.03 24.40 -7.14
N ALA A 71 -11.88 23.75 -6.35
CA ALA A 71 -13.06 23.07 -6.86
C ALA A 71 -14.03 24.05 -7.55
N ARG A 72 -14.16 25.29 -7.05
CA ARG A 72 -14.99 26.35 -7.64
C ARG A 72 -14.33 27.03 -8.84
N ALA A 73 -13.00 27.13 -8.85
CA ALA A 73 -12.25 27.87 -9.86
C ALA A 73 -11.91 27.07 -11.13
N THR A 74 -12.18 25.76 -11.14
CA THR A 74 -11.81 24.88 -12.26
C THR A 74 -13.03 24.24 -12.93
N SER A 75 -12.94 24.06 -14.25
CA SER A 75 -14.02 23.50 -15.07
C SER A 75 -13.65 22.19 -15.76
N ALA A 76 -12.36 21.80 -15.71
CA ALA A 76 -11.84 20.54 -16.22
C ALA A 76 -12.35 19.30 -15.46
N PHE A 77 -12.86 19.49 -14.24
CA PHE A 77 -13.26 18.42 -13.34
C PHE A 77 -14.79 18.35 -13.22
N SER A 78 -15.29 17.14 -12.98
CA SER A 78 -16.71 16.85 -12.73
C SER A 78 -17.05 16.78 -11.25
N ALA A 79 -16.06 16.47 -10.40
CA ALA A 79 -16.19 16.44 -8.95
C ALA A 79 -14.84 16.67 -8.27
N PHE A 80 -14.88 17.29 -7.10
CA PHE A 80 -13.80 17.30 -6.10
C PHE A 80 -14.36 16.68 -4.83
N PHE A 81 -13.57 15.87 -4.15
CA PHE A 81 -13.97 15.25 -2.89
C PHE A 81 -12.77 15.02 -1.98
N VAL A 82 -13.02 15.01 -0.68
CA VAL A 82 -12.01 14.67 0.34
C VAL A 82 -12.26 13.24 0.81
N SER A 83 -11.17 12.53 1.09
CA SER A 83 -11.21 11.19 1.66
C SER A 83 -9.99 11.00 2.55
N LYS A 84 -10.12 11.32 3.84
CA LYS A 84 -9.03 11.19 4.81
C LYS A 84 -9.28 10.01 5.75
N ILE A 85 -8.27 9.17 5.97
CA ILE A 85 -8.35 8.11 6.99
C ILE A 85 -8.59 8.72 8.37
N THR A 86 -9.47 8.10 9.13
CA THR A 86 -9.68 8.37 10.54
C THR A 86 -9.94 7.10 11.34
N GLY A 87 -10.00 7.22 12.66
CA GLY A 87 -10.39 6.15 13.57
C GLY A 87 -11.38 6.62 14.62
N ALA A 88 -12.20 5.69 15.09
CA ALA A 88 -13.16 5.90 16.16
C ALA A 88 -13.01 4.84 17.24
N THR A 89 -13.23 5.22 18.49
CA THR A 89 -13.54 4.25 19.54
C THR A 89 -15.06 4.08 19.61
N LEU A 90 -15.52 2.87 19.31
CA LEU A 90 -16.90 2.46 19.48
C LEU A 90 -17.20 2.32 20.98
N THR A 91 -18.27 2.97 21.42
CA THR A 91 -18.73 2.97 22.83
C THR A 91 -20.18 2.52 22.90
N GLY A 92 -20.60 1.91 24.01
CA GLY A 92 -21.99 1.47 24.21
C GLY A 92 -22.23 -0.05 24.20
N GLY A 93 -21.19 -0.87 24.00
CA GLY A 93 -21.20 -2.31 24.26
C GLY A 93 -20.34 -2.68 25.48
N ASP A 94 -20.19 -3.98 25.75
CA ASP A 94 -19.40 -4.50 26.89
C ASP A 94 -17.89 -4.20 26.79
N ARG A 95 -17.40 -3.83 25.59
CA ARG A 95 -15.99 -3.55 25.31
C ARG A 95 -15.85 -2.35 24.36
N ALA A 96 -14.83 -1.54 24.58
CA ALA A 96 -14.43 -0.49 23.64
C ALA A 96 -13.67 -1.12 22.46
N GLU A 97 -14.14 -0.90 21.24
CA GLU A 97 -13.52 -1.39 20.01
C GLU A 97 -13.00 -0.22 19.17
N ARG A 98 -11.85 -0.38 18.50
CA ARG A 98 -11.33 0.62 17.58
C ARG A 98 -11.79 0.30 16.17
N LEU A 99 -12.48 1.25 15.55
CA LEU A 99 -12.87 1.20 14.15
C LEU A 99 -12.01 2.13 13.31
N VAL A 100 -11.78 1.77 12.06
CA VAL A 100 -11.12 2.61 11.06
C VAL A 100 -12.14 3.05 10.03
N GLY A 101 -12.13 4.32 9.66
CA GLY A 101 -13.08 4.90 8.72
C GLY A 101 -12.49 6.04 7.92
N GLN A 102 -13.34 6.79 7.23
CA GLN A 102 -12.94 7.95 6.46
C GLN A 102 -13.80 9.17 6.76
N LEU A 103 -13.13 10.31 6.89
CA LEU A 103 -13.76 11.62 6.85
C LEU A 103 -13.86 12.08 5.39
N VAL A 104 -15.07 12.41 4.94
CA VAL A 104 -15.34 12.67 3.51
C VAL A 104 -16.19 13.91 3.27
N THR A 105 -16.11 14.47 2.06
CA THR A 105 -17.09 15.47 1.60
C THR A 105 -18.46 14.83 1.37
N ALA A 106 -19.52 15.63 1.40
CA ALA A 106 -20.89 15.13 1.23
C ALA A 106 -21.10 14.43 -0.12
N ASN A 107 -20.46 14.94 -1.18
CA ASN A 107 -20.56 14.36 -2.52
C ASN A 107 -19.72 13.09 -2.74
N TYR A 108 -19.04 12.55 -1.72
CA TYR A 108 -18.07 11.45 -1.85
C TYR A 108 -18.62 10.25 -2.63
N PHE A 109 -19.75 9.67 -2.18
CA PHE A 109 -20.34 8.48 -2.79
C PHE A 109 -20.74 8.70 -4.25
N ASP A 110 -21.31 9.87 -4.56
CA ASP A 110 -21.67 10.25 -5.92
C ASP A 110 -20.42 10.46 -6.80
N ALA A 111 -19.39 11.11 -6.27
CA ALA A 111 -18.14 11.37 -6.97
C ALA A 111 -17.41 10.08 -7.33
N ILE A 112 -17.43 9.05 -6.47
CA ILE A 112 -16.83 7.73 -6.74
C ILE A 112 -17.79 6.77 -7.46
N GLY A 113 -19.06 7.12 -7.58
CA GLY A 113 -20.09 6.32 -8.24
C GLY A 113 -20.50 5.07 -7.46
N VAL A 114 -20.33 5.07 -6.13
CA VAL A 114 -20.73 3.98 -5.22
C VAL A 114 -22.08 4.31 -4.63
N ARG A 115 -23.03 3.37 -4.71
CA ARG A 115 -24.38 3.55 -4.16
C ARG A 115 -24.57 2.63 -2.95
N PRO A 116 -25.00 3.15 -1.78
CA PRO A 116 -25.38 2.31 -0.66
C PRO A 116 -26.45 1.29 -1.04
N ILE A 117 -26.34 0.07 -0.54
CA ILE A 117 -27.32 -1.01 -0.76
C ILE A 117 -28.57 -0.85 0.12
N LEU A 118 -28.42 -0.13 1.24
CA LEU A 118 -29.49 0.27 2.15
C LEU A 118 -29.34 1.75 2.46
N GLY A 119 -30.46 2.45 2.61
CA GLY A 119 -30.49 3.86 2.97
C GLY A 119 -29.98 4.79 1.85
N ARG A 120 -29.15 5.77 2.21
CA ARG A 120 -28.64 6.81 1.32
C ARG A 120 -27.18 7.18 1.62
N GLY A 121 -26.55 7.88 0.69
CA GLY A 121 -25.31 8.61 0.93
C GLY A 121 -25.57 9.95 1.64
N PHE A 122 -24.56 10.79 1.74
CA PHE A 122 -24.69 12.12 2.33
C PHE A 122 -25.42 13.09 1.39
N LEU A 123 -26.22 13.98 1.96
CA LEU A 123 -26.90 15.05 1.26
C LEU A 123 -25.97 16.25 1.09
N PRO A 124 -26.17 17.10 0.06
CA PRO A 124 -25.43 18.35 -0.08
C PRO A 124 -25.46 19.18 1.21
N ASN A 125 -24.31 19.75 1.58
CA ASN A 125 -24.07 20.54 2.80
C ASN A 125 -24.01 19.75 4.12
N GLU A 126 -24.19 18.42 4.14
CA GLU A 126 -23.98 17.62 5.36
C GLU A 126 -22.49 17.63 5.82
N ASP A 127 -21.58 18.18 5.02
CA ASP A 127 -20.16 18.39 5.30
C ASP A 127 -19.78 19.83 5.71
N VAL A 128 -20.76 20.71 5.90
CA VAL A 128 -20.56 22.12 6.29
C VAL A 128 -20.95 22.35 7.76
N GLY A 129 -20.17 23.17 8.46
CA GLY A 129 -20.45 23.59 9.83
C GLY A 129 -19.75 22.71 10.87
N ARG A 130 -19.45 23.31 12.03
CA ARG A 130 -18.70 22.66 13.10
C ARG A 130 -19.54 21.62 13.83
N GLY A 131 -19.21 20.34 13.68
CA GLY A 131 -19.91 19.23 14.33
C GLY A 131 -21.35 19.03 13.85
N ALA A 132 -21.74 19.65 12.73
CA ALA A 132 -23.07 19.53 12.17
C ALA A 132 -23.29 18.18 11.47
N HIS A 133 -24.52 17.69 11.47
CA HIS A 133 -24.91 16.43 10.81
C HIS A 133 -24.10 15.20 11.27
N PRO A 134 -24.25 14.74 12.52
CA PRO A 134 -23.60 13.51 13.00
C PRO A 134 -24.29 12.28 12.39
N VAL A 135 -24.01 12.04 11.11
CA VAL A 135 -24.53 10.93 10.31
C VAL A 135 -23.37 10.09 9.80
N THR A 136 -23.62 8.80 9.56
CA THR A 136 -22.58 7.89 9.07
C THR A 136 -23.13 6.86 8.10
N VAL A 137 -22.29 6.47 7.15
CA VAL A 137 -22.51 5.27 6.32
C VAL A 137 -21.56 4.20 6.85
N ILE A 138 -22.06 2.98 7.06
CA ILE A 138 -21.26 1.85 7.55
C ILE A 138 -20.93 0.85 6.45
N SER A 139 -19.85 0.09 6.61
CA SER A 139 -19.49 -0.94 5.65
C SER A 139 -20.43 -2.14 5.71
N TYR A 140 -20.54 -2.87 4.60
CA TYR A 140 -21.27 -4.13 4.56
C TYR A 140 -20.81 -5.09 5.66
N ARG A 141 -19.50 -5.16 5.90
CA ARG A 141 -18.91 -6.05 6.90
C ARG A 141 -19.26 -5.63 8.33
N LEU A 142 -19.20 -4.34 8.66
CA LEU A 142 -19.60 -3.86 9.99
C LEU A 142 -21.10 -4.13 10.24
N TRP A 143 -21.93 -3.96 9.20
CA TRP A 143 -23.35 -4.29 9.27
C TRP A 143 -23.62 -5.78 9.54
N GLN A 144 -22.88 -6.68 8.89
CA GLN A 144 -23.00 -8.13 9.14
C GLN A 144 -22.45 -8.52 10.52
N ASP A 145 -21.23 -8.09 10.83
CA ASP A 145 -20.48 -8.55 12.01
C ASP A 145 -21.05 -7.96 13.32
N HIS A 146 -21.48 -6.69 13.32
CA HIS A 146 -21.93 -5.98 14.53
C HIS A 146 -23.45 -5.86 14.64
N PHE A 147 -24.17 -5.78 13.52
CA PHE A 147 -25.63 -5.59 13.49
C PHE A 147 -26.38 -6.83 12.97
N ALA A 148 -25.70 -7.98 12.84
CA ALA A 148 -26.25 -9.25 12.38
C ALA A 148 -27.03 -9.15 11.04
N GLY A 149 -26.66 -8.19 10.18
CA GLY A 149 -27.32 -8.00 8.89
C GLY A 149 -28.76 -7.50 8.97
N THR A 150 -29.19 -6.85 10.06
CA THR A 150 -30.56 -6.35 10.20
C THR A 150 -30.86 -5.16 9.26
N PRO A 151 -31.91 -5.19 8.43
CA PRO A 151 -32.29 -4.05 7.58
C PRO A 151 -32.72 -2.80 8.38
N ARG A 152 -33.09 -2.98 9.66
CA ARG A 152 -33.48 -1.88 10.57
C ARG A 152 -32.29 -1.05 11.09
N VAL A 153 -31.08 -1.31 10.59
CA VAL A 153 -29.88 -0.56 10.95
C VAL A 153 -29.95 0.90 10.49
N VAL A 154 -30.61 1.18 9.37
CA VAL A 154 -30.77 2.56 8.89
C VAL A 154 -31.73 3.32 9.82
N GLY A 155 -31.28 4.47 10.32
CA GLY A 155 -31.96 5.27 11.34
C GLY A 155 -31.55 4.92 12.78
N SER A 156 -30.82 3.82 12.99
CA SER A 156 -30.24 3.51 14.30
C SER A 156 -28.97 4.32 14.57
N THR A 157 -28.53 4.38 15.83
CA THR A 157 -27.37 5.16 16.24
C THR A 157 -26.16 4.29 16.57
N ILE A 158 -24.97 4.77 16.21
CA ILE A 158 -23.69 4.21 16.61
C ILE A 158 -22.85 5.31 17.27
N ASN A 159 -22.20 5.02 18.40
CA ASN A 159 -21.47 6.03 19.15
C ASN A 159 -19.98 5.99 18.80
N TYR A 160 -19.53 6.98 18.03
CA TYR A 160 -18.12 7.21 17.75
C TYR A 160 -17.58 8.22 18.73
N ASN A 161 -16.54 7.84 19.49
CA ASN A 161 -15.88 8.77 20.40
C ASN A 161 -16.89 9.42 21.38
N GLY A 162 -17.85 8.64 21.89
CA GLY A 162 -18.90 9.14 22.78
C GLY A 162 -19.97 10.03 22.11
N ILE A 163 -19.86 10.32 20.81
CA ILE A 163 -20.83 11.13 20.06
C ILE A 163 -21.74 10.22 19.22
N PRO A 164 -23.07 10.27 19.41
CA PRO A 164 -24.00 9.45 18.66
C PRO A 164 -24.07 9.90 17.20
N HIS A 165 -23.83 8.97 16.28
CA HIS A 165 -24.00 9.15 14.84
C HIS A 165 -25.18 8.32 14.35
N THR A 166 -26.04 8.92 13.53
CA THR A 166 -27.16 8.20 12.91
C THR A 166 -26.67 7.46 11.67
N ILE A 167 -26.93 6.16 11.60
CA ILE A 167 -26.60 5.33 10.43
C ILE A 167 -27.60 5.66 9.33
N ILE A 168 -27.14 6.25 8.23
CA ILE A 168 -27.99 6.66 7.10
C ILE A 168 -27.88 5.72 5.90
N GLY A 169 -26.88 4.84 5.86
CA GLY A 169 -26.74 3.86 4.79
C GLY A 169 -25.69 2.78 5.05
N VAL A 170 -25.71 1.75 4.18
CA VAL A 170 -24.76 0.63 4.20
C VAL A 170 -24.12 0.49 2.82
N THR A 171 -22.79 0.41 2.75
CA THR A 171 -22.08 0.27 1.47
C THR A 171 -22.29 -1.12 0.85
N PRO A 172 -22.07 -1.28 -0.47
CA PRO A 172 -22.05 -2.60 -1.11
C PRO A 172 -20.98 -3.53 -0.52
N ASP A 173 -21.20 -4.83 -0.66
CA ASP A 173 -20.18 -5.83 -0.40
C ASP A 173 -18.95 -5.63 -1.30
N GLY A 174 -17.76 -5.89 -0.75
CA GLY A 174 -16.48 -5.68 -1.41
C GLY A 174 -16.01 -4.23 -1.52
N PHE A 175 -16.81 -3.22 -1.18
CA PHE A 175 -16.34 -1.83 -1.10
C PHE A 175 -15.50 -1.62 0.17
N LEU A 176 -14.23 -1.27 -0.01
CA LEU A 176 -13.26 -1.13 1.09
C LEU A 176 -12.92 0.34 1.41
N GLY A 177 -13.43 1.30 0.63
CA GLY A 177 -13.05 2.71 0.70
C GLY A 177 -12.00 3.09 -0.35
N THR A 178 -11.50 4.32 -0.24
CA THR A 178 -10.56 4.95 -1.19
C THR A 178 -9.15 5.03 -0.62
N PHE A 179 -8.69 3.94 0.01
CA PHE A 179 -7.32 3.82 0.50
C PHE A 179 -6.79 2.40 0.35
N VAL A 180 -5.60 2.28 -0.26
CA VAL A 180 -5.01 0.97 -0.54
C VAL A 180 -4.48 0.31 0.73
N GLY A 181 -5.01 -0.89 1.02
CA GLY A 181 -4.55 -1.75 2.10
C GLY A 181 -5.31 -1.60 3.41
N TYR A 182 -6.32 -0.73 3.52
CA TYR A 182 -7.16 -0.63 4.72
C TYR A 182 -8.62 -0.88 4.34
N ALA A 183 -9.28 -1.80 5.05
CA ALA A 183 -10.72 -1.99 4.91
C ALA A 183 -11.47 -1.01 5.83
N MET A 184 -12.05 0.04 5.26
CA MET A 184 -12.80 1.04 5.99
C MET A 184 -14.12 0.46 6.50
N GLN A 185 -14.47 0.78 7.74
CA GLN A 185 -15.67 0.29 8.42
C GLN A 185 -16.78 1.33 8.46
N PHE A 186 -16.45 2.61 8.36
CA PHE A 186 -17.42 3.69 8.33
C PHE A 186 -16.94 4.91 7.55
N TRP A 187 -17.89 5.75 7.14
CA TRP A 187 -17.67 7.05 6.51
C TRP A 187 -18.49 8.10 7.26
N THR A 188 -17.93 9.30 7.44
CA THR A 188 -18.59 10.41 8.13
C THR A 188 -18.27 11.75 7.44
N PRO A 189 -19.17 12.74 7.43
CA PRO A 189 -18.95 14.01 6.77
C PRO A 189 -17.83 14.84 7.41
N ALA A 190 -17.17 15.68 6.61
CA ALA A 190 -16.07 16.54 7.03
C ALA A 190 -16.44 17.56 8.12
N SER A 191 -17.71 17.94 8.23
CA SER A 191 -18.27 18.73 9.34
C SER A 191 -17.97 18.11 10.71
N GLN A 192 -17.81 16.79 10.79
CA GLN A 192 -17.44 16.04 12.00
C GLN A 192 -15.93 16.03 12.26
N GLN A 193 -15.07 16.73 11.51
CA GLN A 193 -13.61 16.69 11.65
C GLN A 193 -13.14 16.83 13.10
N ALA A 194 -13.72 17.75 13.87
CA ALA A 194 -13.33 17.99 15.27
C ALA A 194 -13.67 16.83 16.22
N VAL A 195 -14.58 15.92 15.85
CA VAL A 195 -14.91 14.69 16.61
C VAL A 195 -13.82 13.63 16.44
N PHE A 196 -13.14 13.67 15.29
CA PHE A 196 -12.18 12.66 14.87
C PHE A 196 -10.73 13.14 14.95
N ASP A 197 -10.53 14.44 15.19
CA ASP A 197 -9.23 15.08 15.35
C ASP A 197 -9.33 16.17 16.43
N ALA A 198 -8.70 15.90 17.57
CA ALA A 198 -8.73 16.77 18.75
C ALA A 198 -7.82 18.01 18.65
N SER A 199 -7.07 18.19 17.56
CA SER A 199 -6.16 19.34 17.39
C SER A 199 -6.85 20.65 17.00
N GLY A 200 -8.18 20.68 17.07
CA GLY A 200 -9.00 21.86 16.80
C GLY A 200 -9.81 21.72 15.51
N TYR A 201 -10.68 22.70 15.28
CA TYR A 201 -11.52 22.79 14.09
C TYR A 201 -10.75 23.46 12.95
N LYS A 202 -10.66 22.77 11.80
CA LYS A 202 -9.74 23.11 10.70
C LYS A 202 -10.41 23.45 9.37
N LEU A 203 -11.73 23.34 9.27
CA LEU A 203 -12.43 23.54 7.99
C LEU A 203 -12.38 25.00 7.53
N GLU A 204 -12.24 25.95 8.46
CA GLU A 204 -12.19 27.39 8.17
C GLU A 204 -10.77 27.97 8.23
N ASP A 205 -9.77 27.17 8.63
CA ASP A 205 -8.39 27.61 8.81
C ASP A 205 -7.52 27.32 7.58
N ARG A 206 -7.12 28.38 6.85
CA ARG A 206 -6.23 28.30 5.67
C ARG A 206 -4.77 27.96 6.01
N THR A 207 -4.37 28.15 7.26
CA THR A 207 -2.99 27.89 7.71
C THR A 207 -2.76 26.41 7.97
N VAL A 208 -3.81 25.64 8.26
CA VAL A 208 -3.72 24.23 8.59
C VAL A 208 -3.93 23.35 7.37
N ARG A 209 -2.91 22.57 7.04
CA ARG A 209 -2.90 21.64 5.92
C ARG A 209 -3.22 20.25 6.42
N TRP A 210 -4.35 19.72 5.99
CA TRP A 210 -4.84 18.42 6.47
C TRP A 210 -5.63 17.63 5.41
N VAL A 211 -5.88 18.19 4.22
CA VAL A 211 -6.79 17.59 3.24
C VAL A 211 -6.08 16.55 2.36
N GLU A 212 -6.62 15.34 2.37
CA GLU A 212 -6.37 14.28 1.38
C GLU A 212 -7.42 14.40 0.27
N GLY A 213 -7.12 15.24 -0.71
CA GLY A 213 -8.05 15.67 -1.75
C GLY A 213 -7.96 14.83 -3.02
N PHE A 214 -9.11 14.58 -3.64
CA PHE A 214 -9.24 13.90 -4.93
C PHE A 214 -10.15 14.70 -5.87
N ALA A 215 -9.92 14.54 -7.16
CA ALA A 215 -10.77 15.13 -8.19
C ALA A 215 -11.03 14.13 -9.32
N ARG A 216 -12.18 14.28 -9.99
CA ARG A 216 -12.56 13.50 -11.16
C ARG A 216 -12.48 14.39 -12.41
N LEU A 217 -11.57 14.06 -13.33
CA LEU A 217 -11.50 14.70 -14.64
C LEU A 217 -12.77 14.43 -15.44
N LYS A 218 -13.22 15.40 -16.24
CA LYS A 218 -14.29 15.16 -17.22
C LYS A 218 -13.82 14.16 -18.30
N PRO A 219 -14.74 13.40 -18.92
CA PRO A 219 -14.38 12.48 -19.99
C PRO A 219 -13.58 13.19 -21.11
N GLY A 220 -12.44 12.61 -21.51
CA GLY A 220 -11.58 13.15 -22.56
C GLY A 220 -10.62 14.27 -22.14
N VAL A 221 -10.67 14.75 -20.89
CA VAL A 221 -9.72 15.75 -20.39
C VAL A 221 -8.42 15.10 -19.96
N SER A 222 -7.30 15.59 -20.48
CA SER A 222 -5.97 15.09 -20.10
C SER A 222 -5.53 15.62 -18.73
N VAL A 223 -4.65 14.86 -18.04
CA VAL A 223 -4.01 15.32 -16.80
C VAL A 223 -3.25 16.63 -17.01
N ALA A 224 -2.58 16.82 -18.15
CA ALA A 224 -1.87 18.06 -18.44
C ALA A 224 -2.83 19.27 -18.52
N THR A 225 -4.01 19.10 -19.12
CA THR A 225 -5.04 20.13 -19.19
C THR A 225 -5.61 20.45 -17.80
N GLY A 226 -5.88 19.41 -17.00
CA GLY A 226 -6.33 19.58 -15.60
C GLY A 226 -5.29 20.31 -14.75
N GLN A 227 -4.02 19.94 -14.88
CA GLN A 227 -2.90 20.57 -14.17
C GLN A 227 -2.77 22.06 -14.53
N ALA A 228 -2.90 22.43 -15.80
CA ALA A 228 -2.81 23.82 -16.23
C ALA A 228 -3.91 24.71 -15.59
N GLN A 229 -5.14 24.19 -15.44
CA GLN A 229 -6.21 24.91 -14.75
C GLN A 229 -5.94 25.03 -13.24
N ILE A 230 -5.47 23.95 -12.62
CA ILE A 230 -5.08 23.94 -11.20
C ILE A 230 -3.94 24.93 -10.94
N ASP A 231 -2.94 25.00 -11.81
CA ASP A 231 -1.83 25.96 -11.70
C ASP A 231 -2.30 27.41 -11.80
N ALA A 232 -3.27 27.69 -12.68
CA ALA A 232 -3.86 29.01 -12.80
C ALA A 232 -4.66 29.39 -11.53
N ALA A 233 -5.44 28.45 -11.00
CA ALA A 233 -6.19 28.67 -9.76
C ALA A 233 -5.25 28.81 -8.54
N ALA A 234 -4.19 28.00 -8.45
CA ALA A 234 -3.20 28.09 -7.38
C ALA A 234 -2.41 29.41 -7.42
N ARG A 235 -2.05 29.93 -8.61
CA ARG A 235 -1.44 31.27 -8.75
C ARG A 235 -2.39 32.38 -8.28
N ARG A 236 -3.68 32.23 -8.53
CA ARG A 236 -4.70 33.16 -8.05
C ARG A 236 -4.80 33.12 -6.53
N LEU A 237 -4.85 31.93 -5.92
CA LEU A 237 -4.83 31.77 -4.46
C LEU A 237 -3.57 32.38 -3.84
N GLU A 238 -2.39 32.14 -4.42
CA GLU A 238 -1.13 32.76 -3.98
C GLU A 238 -1.19 34.30 -4.00
N SER A 239 -1.93 34.90 -4.94
CA SER A 239 -2.12 36.35 -5.01
C SER A 239 -3.19 36.89 -4.05
N GLU A 240 -4.24 36.12 -3.77
CA GLU A 240 -5.34 36.50 -2.87
C GLU A 240 -4.95 36.29 -1.39
N PHE A 241 -4.16 35.26 -1.09
CA PHE A 241 -3.74 34.86 0.26
C PHE A 241 -2.20 34.75 0.37
N PRO A 242 -1.47 35.87 0.22
CA PRO A 242 -0.01 35.86 0.13
C PRO A 242 0.70 35.49 1.45
N ASN A 243 0.02 35.54 2.60
CA ASN A 243 0.65 35.14 3.87
C ASN A 243 0.62 33.61 4.04
N GLU A 244 -0.42 32.97 3.53
CA GLU A 244 -0.71 31.55 3.71
C GLU A 244 -0.16 30.70 2.55
N ASP A 245 -0.24 31.21 1.30
CA ASP A 245 0.01 30.43 0.09
C ASP A 245 1.27 30.81 -0.70
N ARG A 246 2.07 31.75 -0.21
CA ARG A 246 3.29 32.16 -0.91
C ARG A 246 4.27 31.01 -1.09
N GLY A 247 4.70 30.81 -2.34
CA GLY A 247 5.63 29.73 -2.68
C GLY A 247 5.00 28.34 -2.66
N ARG A 248 3.67 28.24 -2.50
CA ARG A 248 2.92 27.00 -2.61
C ARG A 248 2.39 26.82 -4.03
N GLY A 249 2.23 25.56 -4.42
CA GLY A 249 1.61 25.17 -5.68
C GLY A 249 0.76 23.93 -5.44
N VAL A 250 0.14 23.40 -6.48
CA VAL A 250 -0.74 22.24 -6.39
C VAL A 250 -0.45 21.32 -7.56
N ARG A 251 -0.41 20.01 -7.32
CA ARG A 251 -0.17 19.00 -8.34
C ARG A 251 -1.28 17.97 -8.34
N ILE A 252 -1.75 17.65 -9.53
CA ILE A 252 -2.63 16.50 -9.73
C ILE A 252 -1.82 15.28 -10.15
N LEU A 253 -2.08 14.17 -9.49
CA LEU A 253 -1.35 12.92 -9.65
C LEU A 253 -2.33 11.80 -10.02
N PRO A 254 -2.05 11.00 -11.06
CA PRO A 254 -2.81 9.78 -11.31
C PRO A 254 -2.79 8.86 -10.07
N LEU A 255 -3.83 8.04 -9.87
CA LEU A 255 -3.92 7.14 -8.70
C LEU A 255 -2.68 6.25 -8.46
N PRO A 256 -1.97 5.70 -9.48
CA PRO A 256 -0.72 4.96 -9.26
C PRO A 256 0.43 5.75 -8.61
N GLU A 257 0.30 7.07 -8.53
CA GLU A 257 1.24 8.01 -7.93
C GLU A 257 0.64 8.75 -6.73
N ASN A 258 -0.51 8.27 -6.23
CA ASN A 258 -1.20 8.82 -5.07
C ASN A 258 -0.21 8.93 -3.88
N PRO A 259 0.00 10.13 -3.33
CA PRO A 259 0.87 10.31 -2.18
C PRO A 259 0.21 9.95 -0.85
N PHE A 260 -1.12 9.81 -0.84
CA PHE A 260 -1.88 9.61 0.39
C PHE A 260 -1.97 8.14 0.80
N ASP A 261 -1.60 7.17 -0.07
CA ASP A 261 -1.73 5.75 0.22
C ASP A 261 -0.42 4.96 0.00
N ASN A 262 -0.48 3.65 0.30
CA ASN A 262 0.65 2.75 0.19
C ASN A 262 0.92 2.24 -1.24
N ALA A 263 0.11 2.61 -2.25
CA ALA A 263 0.23 2.07 -3.60
C ALA A 263 1.61 2.39 -4.22
N LYS A 264 2.11 3.61 -3.98
CA LYS A 264 3.44 4.04 -4.44
C LYS A 264 4.56 3.18 -3.84
N ALA A 265 4.43 2.77 -2.58
CA ALA A 265 5.41 1.92 -1.90
C ALA A 265 5.37 0.46 -2.41
N LEU A 266 4.21 -0.02 -2.83
CA LEU A 266 4.01 -1.39 -3.36
C LEU A 266 4.41 -1.52 -4.83
N LYS A 267 4.39 -0.42 -5.61
CA LYS A 267 4.67 -0.41 -7.06
C LYS A 267 6.04 -1.01 -7.45
N PRO A 268 7.16 -0.76 -6.76
CA PRO A 268 8.43 -1.42 -7.07
C PRO A 268 8.38 -2.93 -6.85
N MET A 269 7.75 -3.38 -5.76
CA MET A 269 7.59 -4.80 -5.45
C MET A 269 6.78 -5.52 -6.54
N LEU A 270 5.66 -4.94 -6.98
CA LEU A 270 4.83 -5.49 -8.05
C LEU A 270 5.55 -5.51 -9.41
N ARG A 271 6.39 -4.50 -9.70
CA ARG A 271 7.24 -4.49 -10.90
C ARG A 271 8.25 -5.63 -10.90
N VAL A 272 8.96 -5.84 -9.79
CA VAL A 272 9.90 -6.96 -9.64
C VAL A 272 9.15 -8.28 -9.73
N GLY A 273 8.01 -8.41 -9.06
CA GLY A 273 7.15 -9.59 -9.14
C GLY A 273 6.71 -9.90 -10.58
N SER A 274 6.38 -8.87 -11.36
CA SER A 274 5.97 -9.02 -12.77
C SER A 274 7.13 -9.54 -13.63
N VAL A 275 8.33 -9.00 -13.45
CA VAL A 275 9.53 -9.48 -14.15
C VAL A 275 9.80 -10.94 -13.79
N VAL A 276 9.77 -11.29 -12.50
CA VAL A 276 9.97 -12.67 -12.03
C VAL A 276 8.93 -13.62 -12.64
N ALA A 277 7.66 -13.23 -12.66
CA ALA A 277 6.59 -14.04 -13.24
C ALA A 277 6.80 -14.30 -14.74
N VAL A 278 7.24 -13.30 -15.50
CA VAL A 278 7.59 -13.47 -16.92
C VAL A 278 8.78 -14.42 -17.09
N LEU A 279 9.84 -14.28 -16.30
CA LEU A 279 11.00 -15.16 -16.37
C LEU A 279 10.63 -16.62 -16.06
N VAL A 280 9.82 -16.85 -15.03
CA VAL A 280 9.30 -18.18 -14.68
C VAL A 280 8.47 -18.75 -15.83
N LEU A 281 7.60 -17.95 -16.43
CA LEU A 281 6.79 -18.38 -17.57
C LEU A 281 7.68 -18.80 -18.74
N VAL A 282 8.73 -18.04 -19.06
CA VAL A 282 9.68 -18.38 -20.14
C VAL A 282 10.39 -19.71 -19.85
N ILE A 283 10.81 -19.96 -18.62
CA ILE A 283 11.42 -21.24 -18.20
C ILE A 283 10.44 -22.40 -18.37
N VAL A 284 9.19 -22.23 -17.93
CA VAL A 284 8.13 -23.24 -18.09
C VAL A 284 7.89 -23.54 -19.57
N CYS A 285 7.84 -22.52 -20.41
CA CYS A 285 7.64 -22.70 -21.84
C CYS A 285 8.82 -23.39 -22.54
N ALA A 286 10.06 -23.06 -22.16
CA ALA A 286 11.27 -23.74 -22.65
C ALA A 286 11.28 -25.22 -22.24
N ASN A 287 10.88 -25.53 -21.00
CA ASN A 287 10.73 -26.91 -20.53
C ASN A 287 9.73 -27.70 -21.37
N ILE A 288 8.57 -27.11 -21.67
CA ILE A 288 7.53 -27.75 -22.46
C ILE A 288 7.98 -27.94 -23.90
N ALA A 289 8.65 -26.95 -24.50
CA ALA A 289 9.23 -27.09 -25.84
C ALA A 289 10.20 -28.28 -25.91
N ASN A 290 11.08 -28.41 -24.91
CA ASN A 290 12.03 -29.52 -24.81
C ASN A 290 11.32 -30.87 -24.63
N LEU A 291 10.29 -30.93 -23.77
CA LEU A 291 9.47 -32.12 -23.55
C LEU A 291 8.70 -32.56 -24.81
N LEU A 292 8.09 -31.61 -25.54
CA LEU A 292 7.41 -31.86 -26.81
C LEU A 292 8.39 -32.31 -27.89
N LEU A 293 9.60 -31.73 -27.92
CA LEU A 293 10.66 -32.13 -28.85
C LEU A 293 11.13 -33.57 -28.60
N VAL A 294 11.38 -33.95 -27.34
CA VAL A 294 11.72 -35.34 -26.96
C VAL A 294 10.62 -36.31 -27.36
N ARG A 295 9.36 -35.95 -27.13
CA ARG A 295 8.21 -36.80 -27.47
C ARG A 295 8.01 -36.93 -28.98
N ALA A 296 8.24 -35.86 -29.74
CA ALA A 296 8.22 -35.90 -31.20
C ALA A 296 9.34 -36.79 -31.76
N LEU A 297 10.53 -36.77 -31.14
CA LEU A 297 11.65 -37.65 -31.49
C LEU A 297 11.36 -39.13 -31.16
N ALA A 298 10.75 -39.42 -30.02
CA ALA A 298 10.35 -40.78 -29.66
C ALA A 298 9.26 -41.35 -30.60
N ARG A 299 8.40 -40.48 -31.14
CA ARG A 299 7.36 -40.85 -32.12
C ARG A 299 7.82 -40.78 -33.57
N ARG A 300 9.11 -40.58 -33.82
CA ARG A 300 9.65 -40.35 -35.16
C ARG A 300 9.37 -41.50 -36.12
N SER A 301 9.49 -42.74 -35.66
CA SER A 301 9.21 -43.95 -36.46
C SER A 301 7.74 -44.05 -36.88
N GLU A 302 6.82 -43.77 -35.95
CA GLU A 302 5.38 -43.73 -36.22
C GLU A 302 5.03 -42.62 -37.22
N LEU A 303 5.60 -41.42 -37.03
CA LEU A 303 5.36 -40.27 -37.91
C LEU A 303 5.94 -40.49 -39.31
N SER A 304 7.09 -41.18 -39.45
CA SER A 304 7.65 -41.55 -40.75
C SER A 304 6.80 -42.57 -41.49
N VAL A 305 6.26 -43.58 -40.80
CA VAL A 305 5.36 -44.58 -41.40
C VAL A 305 4.08 -43.91 -41.91
N ARG A 306 3.48 -43.01 -41.12
CA ARG A 306 2.29 -42.24 -41.55
C ARG A 306 2.56 -41.34 -42.75
N ARG A 307 3.76 -40.75 -42.85
CA ARG A 307 4.18 -39.94 -44.01
C ARG A 307 4.38 -40.81 -45.26
N ALA A 308 4.96 -42.00 -45.11
CA ALA A 308 5.10 -42.98 -46.19
C ALA A 308 3.74 -43.47 -46.72
N LEU A 309 2.74 -43.55 -45.84
CA LEU A 309 1.34 -43.86 -46.18
C LEU A 309 0.56 -42.65 -46.76
N GLY A 310 1.22 -41.53 -47.07
CA GLY A 310 0.60 -40.38 -47.75
C GLY A 310 0.03 -39.28 -46.85
N ALA A 311 0.29 -39.28 -45.54
CA ALA A 311 -0.17 -38.20 -44.67
C ALA A 311 0.52 -36.86 -44.99
N SER A 312 -0.29 -35.82 -45.25
CA SER A 312 0.23 -34.47 -45.54
C SER A 312 0.94 -33.84 -44.34
N ARG A 313 1.95 -32.99 -44.62
CA ARG A 313 2.72 -32.27 -43.58
C ARG A 313 1.81 -31.46 -42.66
N VAL A 314 0.76 -30.86 -43.22
CA VAL A 314 -0.25 -30.08 -42.48
C VAL A 314 -1.01 -30.95 -41.48
N ARG A 315 -1.39 -32.19 -41.84
CA ARG A 315 -2.12 -33.09 -40.95
C ARG A 315 -1.29 -33.48 -39.72
N LEU A 316 0.01 -33.71 -39.91
CA LEU A 316 0.96 -34.04 -38.83
C LEU A 316 1.23 -32.84 -37.92
N THR A 317 1.45 -31.64 -38.49
CA THR A 317 1.61 -30.40 -37.71
C THR A 317 0.34 -30.08 -36.91
N ARG A 318 -0.84 -30.21 -37.53
CA ARG A 318 -2.12 -29.98 -36.85
C ARG A 318 -2.31 -30.89 -35.65
N GLN A 319 -1.92 -32.17 -35.75
CA GLN A 319 -2.02 -33.11 -34.63
C GLN A 319 -1.11 -32.75 -33.45
N LEU A 320 0.12 -32.30 -33.71
CA LEU A 320 1.05 -31.87 -32.66
C LEU A 320 0.58 -30.56 -32.00
N LEU A 321 0.05 -29.64 -32.80
CA LEU A 321 -0.52 -28.39 -32.31
C LEU A 321 -1.77 -28.62 -31.47
N THR A 322 -2.65 -29.56 -31.84
CA THR A 322 -3.82 -29.88 -31.00
C THR A 322 -3.43 -30.55 -29.69
N GLU A 323 -2.43 -31.45 -29.67
CA GLU A 323 -1.93 -32.01 -28.40
C GLU A 323 -1.32 -30.93 -27.50
N GLY A 324 -0.56 -29.97 -28.06
CA GLY A 324 0.00 -28.84 -27.32
C GLY A 324 -1.09 -27.89 -26.81
N PHE A 325 -2.09 -27.59 -27.64
CA PHE A 325 -3.21 -26.71 -27.29
C PHE A 325 -4.05 -27.27 -26.13
N VAL A 326 -4.33 -28.57 -26.12
CA VAL A 326 -5.08 -29.19 -25.01
C VAL A 326 -4.29 -29.12 -23.70
N LEU A 327 -2.98 -29.35 -23.73
CA LEU A 327 -2.11 -29.19 -22.57
C LEU A 327 -2.11 -27.74 -22.07
N ALA A 328 -1.99 -26.77 -22.99
CA ALA A 328 -2.07 -25.35 -22.70
C ALA A 328 -3.37 -24.98 -22.01
N LEU A 329 -4.50 -25.38 -22.59
CA LEU A 329 -5.82 -25.08 -22.07
C LEU A 329 -6.00 -25.62 -20.66
N LEU A 330 -5.65 -26.90 -20.43
CA LEU A 330 -5.74 -27.50 -19.10
C LEU A 330 -4.80 -26.83 -18.10
N GLY A 331 -3.57 -26.52 -18.51
CA GLY A 331 -2.60 -25.79 -17.71
C GLY A 331 -3.07 -24.37 -17.35
N THR A 332 -3.64 -23.63 -18.31
CA THR A 332 -4.19 -22.29 -18.12
C THR A 332 -5.39 -22.31 -17.18
N VAL A 333 -6.35 -23.22 -17.38
CA VAL A 333 -7.53 -23.34 -16.51
C VAL A 333 -7.09 -23.70 -15.08
N THR A 334 -6.21 -24.68 -14.93
CA THR A 334 -5.71 -25.08 -13.60
C THR A 334 -4.91 -23.95 -12.95
N GLY A 335 -4.08 -23.24 -13.72
CA GLY A 335 -3.32 -22.09 -13.24
C GLY A 335 -4.20 -20.92 -12.80
N LEU A 336 -5.28 -20.62 -13.53
CA LEU A 336 -6.27 -19.62 -13.16
C LEU A 336 -6.98 -20.00 -11.85
N VAL A 337 -7.36 -21.26 -11.67
CA VAL A 337 -7.97 -21.75 -10.43
C VAL A 337 -6.99 -21.60 -9.26
N LEU A 338 -5.73 -22.01 -9.42
CA LEU A 338 -4.70 -21.85 -8.39
C LEU A 338 -4.46 -20.38 -8.04
N ALA A 339 -4.38 -19.51 -9.04
CA ALA A 339 -4.21 -18.07 -8.83
C ALA A 339 -5.42 -17.45 -8.11
N TYR A 340 -6.64 -17.86 -8.46
CA TYR A 340 -7.85 -17.45 -7.77
C TYR A 340 -7.85 -17.90 -6.32
N LEU A 341 -7.47 -19.15 -6.02
CA LEU A 341 -7.37 -19.65 -4.64
C LEU A 341 -6.27 -18.93 -3.84
N ALA A 342 -5.15 -18.61 -4.48
CA ALA A 342 -4.02 -17.91 -3.86
C ALA A 342 -4.23 -16.39 -3.72
N ARG A 343 -5.30 -15.82 -4.29
CA ARG A 343 -5.52 -14.37 -4.38
C ARG A 343 -5.54 -13.69 -3.00
N ASN A 344 -6.08 -14.38 -1.99
CA ASN A 344 -6.19 -13.91 -0.61
C ASN A 344 -5.03 -14.37 0.28
N ALA A 345 -4.06 -15.13 -0.25
CA ALA A 345 -2.98 -15.69 0.55
C ALA A 345 -2.10 -14.61 1.20
N LEU A 346 -1.94 -13.44 0.54
CA LEU A 346 -1.27 -12.28 1.14
C LEU A 346 -1.95 -11.85 2.45
N GLY A 347 -3.29 -11.83 2.49
CA GLY A 347 -4.04 -11.45 3.68
C GLY A 347 -3.84 -12.40 4.87
N LEU A 348 -3.48 -13.67 4.63
CA LEU A 348 -3.20 -14.64 5.69
C LEU A 348 -1.93 -14.31 6.50
N PHE A 349 -0.98 -13.59 5.91
CA PHE A 349 0.23 -13.15 6.60
C PHE A 349 0.03 -11.89 7.45
N PHE A 350 -1.08 -11.16 7.24
CA PHE A 350 -1.39 -9.90 7.92
C PHE A 350 -2.66 -10.05 8.76
N ALA A 351 -2.53 -10.71 9.92
CA ALA A 351 -3.63 -10.79 10.88
C ALA A 351 -4.08 -9.38 11.31
N PRO A 352 -5.38 -9.13 11.51
CA PRO A 352 -5.86 -7.84 12.00
C PRO A 352 -5.20 -7.48 13.33
N ARG A 353 -4.55 -6.31 13.40
CA ARG A 353 -3.95 -5.78 14.64
C ARG A 353 -4.53 -4.40 14.91
N GLY A 354 -5.04 -4.17 16.13
CA GLY A 354 -5.54 -2.86 16.56
C GLY A 354 -6.77 -2.33 15.81
N GLY A 355 -7.66 -3.21 15.33
CA GLY A 355 -8.87 -2.83 14.58
C GLY A 355 -8.65 -2.57 13.08
N VAL A 356 -7.41 -2.65 12.61
CA VAL A 356 -7.05 -2.50 11.19
C VAL A 356 -7.08 -3.85 10.49
N SER A 357 -7.93 -4.01 9.48
CA SER A 357 -7.89 -5.16 8.57
C SER A 357 -7.16 -4.79 7.28
N LEU A 358 -5.98 -5.36 7.07
CA LEU A 358 -5.23 -5.21 5.83
C LEU A 358 -5.84 -6.10 4.74
N VAL A 359 -6.44 -5.47 3.74
CA VAL A 359 -7.04 -6.19 2.60
C VAL A 359 -6.44 -5.65 1.31
N PHE A 360 -5.74 -6.52 0.59
CA PHE A 360 -5.27 -6.25 -0.75
C PHE A 360 -6.25 -6.90 -1.73
N ALA A 361 -7.10 -6.07 -2.35
CA ALA A 361 -8.06 -6.56 -3.32
C ALA A 361 -7.32 -7.05 -4.56
N ALA A 362 -7.29 -8.38 -4.75
CA ALA A 362 -6.90 -8.97 -6.02
C ALA A 362 -8.13 -8.94 -6.93
N ASP A 363 -8.13 -8.05 -7.93
CA ASP A 363 -9.23 -8.01 -8.90
C ASP A 363 -9.00 -9.10 -9.96
N PHE A 364 -9.87 -10.11 -9.96
CA PHE A 364 -9.85 -11.19 -10.94
C PHE A 364 -10.82 -10.87 -12.08
N ASN A 365 -10.61 -9.73 -12.71
CA ASN A 365 -11.49 -9.24 -13.75
C ASN A 365 -11.27 -9.93 -15.11
N PHE A 366 -12.18 -9.65 -16.05
CA PHE A 366 -12.12 -10.19 -17.41
C PHE A 366 -10.80 -9.84 -18.12
N ARG A 367 -10.15 -8.70 -17.81
CA ARG A 367 -8.87 -8.31 -18.42
C ARG A 367 -7.75 -9.23 -17.96
N VAL A 368 -7.67 -9.52 -16.66
CA VAL A 368 -6.69 -10.47 -16.11
C VAL A 368 -6.89 -11.85 -16.69
N VAL A 369 -8.14 -12.33 -16.74
CA VAL A 369 -8.48 -13.65 -17.29
C VAL A 369 -8.12 -13.74 -18.78
N THR A 370 -8.53 -12.75 -19.59
CA THR A 370 -8.24 -12.74 -21.04
C THR A 370 -6.76 -12.57 -21.34
N ALA A 371 -6.05 -11.70 -20.62
CA ALA A 371 -4.60 -11.57 -20.74
C ALA A 371 -3.89 -12.89 -20.37
N THR A 372 -4.31 -13.55 -19.29
CA THR A 372 -3.76 -14.85 -18.88
C THR A 372 -4.00 -15.93 -19.91
N ILE A 373 -5.21 -16.00 -20.50
CA ILE A 373 -5.53 -16.93 -21.58
C ILE A 373 -4.70 -16.63 -22.82
N ALA A 374 -4.59 -15.36 -23.22
CA ALA A 374 -3.80 -14.94 -24.38
C ALA A 374 -2.32 -15.30 -24.19
N ILE A 375 -1.77 -15.09 -23.00
CA ILE A 375 -0.40 -15.44 -22.64
C ILE A 375 -0.20 -16.96 -22.62
N GLY A 376 -1.12 -17.72 -22.02
CA GLY A 376 -1.04 -19.19 -21.97
C GLY A 376 -1.13 -19.85 -23.36
N LEU A 377 -2.05 -19.37 -24.20
CA LEU A 377 -2.20 -19.86 -25.58
C LEU A 377 -1.04 -19.39 -26.46
N GLY A 378 -0.66 -18.12 -26.38
CA GLY A 378 0.42 -17.52 -27.16
C GLY A 378 1.77 -18.15 -26.84
N SER A 379 2.07 -18.40 -25.57
CA SER A 379 3.30 -19.06 -25.16
C SER A 379 3.36 -20.50 -25.69
N THR A 380 2.27 -21.27 -25.56
CA THR A 380 2.20 -22.62 -26.12
C THR A 380 2.35 -22.59 -27.64
N LEU A 381 1.73 -21.63 -28.33
CA LEU A 381 1.87 -21.52 -29.78
C LEU A 381 3.31 -21.24 -30.19
N ILE A 382 3.98 -20.26 -29.57
CA ILE A 382 5.37 -19.90 -29.89
C ILE A 382 6.31 -21.09 -29.65
N PHE A 383 6.18 -21.76 -28.51
CA PHE A 383 7.13 -22.77 -28.06
C PHE A 383 6.82 -24.20 -28.55
N ALA A 384 5.57 -24.49 -28.95
CA ALA A 384 5.20 -25.75 -29.61
C ALA A 384 5.35 -25.70 -31.14
N LEU A 385 5.15 -24.52 -31.75
CA LEU A 385 5.26 -24.36 -33.20
C LEU A 385 6.73 -24.44 -33.68
N ALA A 386 7.69 -23.91 -32.91
CA ALA A 386 9.11 -23.98 -33.24
C ALA A 386 9.63 -25.42 -33.49
N PRO A 387 9.46 -26.39 -32.58
CA PRO A 387 9.85 -27.78 -32.82
C PRO A 387 9.01 -28.47 -33.91
N ALA A 388 7.72 -28.14 -34.03
CA ALA A 388 6.85 -28.73 -35.05
C ALA A 388 7.27 -28.31 -36.49
N LEU A 389 7.58 -27.04 -36.71
CA LEU A 389 8.04 -26.53 -38.01
C LEU A 389 9.41 -27.09 -38.39
N HIS A 390 10.35 -27.17 -37.43
CA HIS A 390 11.67 -27.76 -37.67
C HIS A 390 11.59 -29.26 -38.03
N MET A 391 10.62 -30.00 -37.48
CA MET A 391 10.39 -31.41 -37.85
C MET A 391 9.87 -31.58 -39.28
N THR A 392 9.05 -30.65 -39.79
CA THR A 392 8.49 -30.78 -41.14
C THR A 392 9.47 -30.47 -42.26
N ARG A 393 10.49 -29.63 -42.00
CA ARG A 393 11.58 -29.30 -42.93
C ARG A 393 12.62 -30.42 -43.09
N LEU A 394 12.52 -31.50 -42.31
CA LEU A 394 13.40 -32.65 -42.47
C LEU A 394 13.09 -33.41 -43.75
N ASP A 395 14.08 -33.38 -44.64
CA ASP A 395 14.13 -34.12 -45.88
C ASP A 395 14.25 -35.63 -45.59
N LEU A 396 13.28 -36.40 -46.10
CA LEU A 396 13.11 -37.83 -45.85
C LEU A 396 14.32 -38.64 -46.35
N ALA A 397 15.05 -38.14 -47.35
CA ALA A 397 16.24 -38.78 -47.90
C ALA A 397 17.44 -38.81 -46.92
N SER A 398 17.54 -37.82 -46.02
CA SER A 398 18.62 -37.76 -45.00
C SER A 398 18.38 -38.71 -43.82
N ALA A 399 17.15 -39.17 -43.61
CA ALA A 399 16.76 -39.97 -42.45
C ALA A 399 17.07 -41.47 -42.62
N MET A 400 17.10 -41.97 -43.87
CA MET A 400 17.47 -43.38 -44.14
C MET A 400 18.98 -43.61 -44.14
N ARG A 401 19.81 -42.58 -44.36
CA ARG A 401 21.28 -42.69 -44.29
C ARG A 401 21.84 -42.61 -42.85
N ALA A 402 21.02 -42.25 -41.86
CA ALA A 402 21.44 -42.07 -40.47
C ALA A 402 21.40 -43.35 -39.61
N ALA A 403 21.27 -44.54 -40.23
CA ALA A 403 21.32 -45.83 -39.54
C ALA A 403 22.75 -46.33 -39.24
N ALA A 404 23.78 -45.49 -39.45
CA ALA A 404 25.14 -45.77 -39.01
C ALA A 404 25.36 -45.23 -37.58
N PRO A 405 25.81 -46.04 -36.61
CA PRO A 405 26.11 -45.57 -35.26
C PRO A 405 27.31 -44.62 -35.30
N GLY A 406 27.10 -43.34 -34.99
CA GLY A 406 28.19 -42.37 -34.77
C GLY A 406 28.06 -40.97 -35.38
N THR A 407 27.09 -40.71 -36.27
CA THR A 407 26.95 -39.35 -36.85
C THR A 407 26.03 -38.47 -36.00
N VAL A 408 26.64 -37.67 -35.12
CA VAL A 408 25.98 -36.58 -34.39
C VAL A 408 25.55 -35.52 -35.40
N SER A 409 24.26 -35.51 -35.71
CA SER A 409 23.60 -34.51 -36.57
C SER A 409 23.77 -33.09 -36.00
N GLY A 410 24.77 -32.35 -36.50
CA GLY A 410 25.20 -31.02 -36.03
C GLY A 410 24.07 -30.00 -35.80
N GLY A 411 23.08 -29.86 -36.68
CA GLY A 411 22.02 -28.85 -36.50
C GLY A 411 21.01 -29.10 -35.35
N ARG A 412 20.93 -30.33 -34.82
CA ARG A 412 19.87 -30.75 -33.87
C ARG A 412 20.25 -30.57 -32.40
N GLY A 413 21.55 -30.58 -32.09
CA GLY A 413 22.07 -30.30 -30.76
C GLY A 413 21.95 -28.82 -30.40
N HIS A 414 22.14 -27.91 -31.37
CA HIS A 414 22.26 -26.47 -31.09
C HIS A 414 20.97 -25.82 -30.57
N LEU A 415 19.78 -26.14 -31.10
CA LEU A 415 18.54 -25.55 -30.60
C LEU A 415 18.19 -26.06 -29.19
N ARG A 416 18.38 -27.36 -28.94
CA ARG A 416 18.18 -27.94 -27.62
C ARG A 416 19.21 -27.42 -26.62
N ALA A 417 20.48 -27.36 -27.02
CA ALA A 417 21.54 -26.79 -26.22
C ALA A 417 21.27 -25.31 -25.92
N ALA A 418 20.82 -24.52 -26.89
CA ALA A 418 20.43 -23.13 -26.68
C ALA A 418 19.24 -23.00 -25.71
N LEU A 419 18.18 -23.80 -25.86
CA LEU A 419 17.04 -23.80 -24.93
C LEU A 419 17.47 -24.17 -23.50
N VAL A 420 18.33 -25.18 -23.35
CA VAL A 420 18.87 -25.59 -22.05
C VAL A 420 19.79 -24.51 -21.48
N ILE A 421 20.67 -23.91 -22.28
CA ILE A 421 21.56 -22.82 -21.84
C ILE A 421 20.72 -21.63 -21.36
N VAL A 422 19.75 -21.17 -22.15
CA VAL A 422 18.84 -20.07 -21.77
C VAL A 422 18.10 -20.43 -20.49
N GLN A 423 17.54 -21.63 -20.40
CA GLN A 423 16.85 -22.09 -19.19
C GLN A 423 17.75 -22.07 -17.96
N VAL A 424 18.98 -22.61 -18.08
CA VAL A 424 19.95 -22.64 -16.98
C VAL A 424 20.35 -21.22 -16.58
N CYS A 425 20.67 -20.35 -17.54
CA CYS A 425 20.99 -18.95 -17.28
C CYS A 425 19.83 -18.22 -16.56
N LEU A 426 18.60 -18.38 -17.04
CA LEU A 426 17.42 -17.77 -16.40
C LEU A 426 17.15 -18.35 -15.01
N SER A 427 17.34 -19.65 -14.83
CA SER A 427 17.18 -20.31 -13.53
C SER A 427 18.22 -19.81 -12.52
N VAL A 428 19.47 -19.63 -12.95
CA VAL A 428 20.54 -19.05 -12.12
C VAL A 428 20.20 -17.61 -11.74
N VAL A 429 19.74 -16.78 -12.68
CA VAL A 429 19.30 -15.40 -12.40
C VAL A 429 18.16 -15.38 -11.37
N LEU A 430 17.14 -16.23 -11.55
CA LEU A 430 16.03 -16.33 -10.59
C LEU A 430 16.47 -16.84 -9.22
N LEU A 431 17.39 -17.81 -9.17
CA LEU A 431 17.91 -18.34 -7.91
C LEU A 431 18.72 -17.28 -7.15
N ILE A 432 19.58 -16.54 -7.84
CA ILE A 432 20.32 -15.41 -7.27
C ILE A 432 19.35 -14.33 -6.78
N GLY A 433 18.36 -13.96 -7.61
CA GLY A 433 17.35 -12.97 -7.25
C GLY A 433 16.51 -13.39 -6.03
N ALA A 434 16.03 -14.63 -5.99
CA ALA A 434 15.30 -15.18 -4.86
C ALA A 434 16.17 -15.25 -3.60
N GLY A 435 17.42 -15.69 -3.72
CA GLY A 435 18.40 -15.68 -2.63
C GLY A 435 18.64 -14.27 -2.08
N LEU A 436 18.75 -13.28 -2.96
CA LEU A 436 18.90 -11.88 -2.58
C LEU A 436 17.65 -11.34 -1.87
N VAL A 437 16.45 -11.69 -2.35
CA VAL A 437 15.18 -11.29 -1.70
C VAL A 437 15.06 -11.92 -0.32
N VAL A 438 15.32 -13.22 -0.16
CA VAL A 438 15.28 -13.90 1.14
C VAL A 438 16.34 -13.32 2.08
N THR A 439 17.56 -13.07 1.58
CA THR A 439 18.63 -12.46 2.37
C THR A 439 18.27 -11.02 2.77
N SER A 440 17.70 -10.24 1.85
CA SER A 440 17.28 -8.85 2.10
C SER A 440 16.13 -8.80 3.11
N LEU A 441 15.14 -9.67 2.98
CA LEU A 441 14.05 -9.82 3.95
C LEU A 441 14.61 -10.23 5.32
N GLY A 442 15.52 -11.20 5.36
CA GLY A 442 16.20 -11.59 6.60
C GLY A 442 16.97 -10.44 7.25
N ARG A 443 17.70 -9.64 6.44
CA ARG A 443 18.38 -8.43 6.91
C ARG A 443 17.41 -7.37 7.40
N LEU A 444 16.25 -7.21 6.75
CA LEU A 444 15.24 -6.24 7.13
C LEU A 444 14.52 -6.65 8.43
N LEU A 445 14.20 -7.94 8.58
CA LEU A 445 13.59 -8.49 9.81
C LEU A 445 14.58 -8.50 10.99
N ALA A 446 15.88 -8.60 10.72
CA ALA A 446 16.94 -8.51 11.73
C ALA A 446 17.50 -7.09 11.87
N ALA A 447 17.04 -6.12 11.07
CA ALA A 447 17.52 -4.75 11.16
C ALA A 447 17.09 -4.17 12.50
N ASP A 448 18.06 -3.64 13.24
CA ASP A 448 17.80 -2.94 14.49
C ASP A 448 17.26 -1.53 14.15
N PRO A 449 16.00 -1.21 14.49
CA PRO A 449 15.45 0.11 14.26
C PRO A 449 15.91 1.13 15.32
N GLY A 450 16.78 0.74 16.26
CA GLY A 450 17.24 1.56 17.38
C GLY A 450 16.38 1.42 18.63
N PHE A 451 15.43 0.48 18.65
CA PHE A 451 14.51 0.20 19.76
C PHE A 451 14.03 -1.26 19.75
N ALA A 452 13.54 -1.73 20.90
CA ALA A 452 13.02 -3.08 21.08
C ALA A 452 11.74 -3.33 20.26
N THR A 453 11.78 -4.37 19.42
CA THR A 453 10.63 -4.86 18.63
C THR A 453 10.03 -6.15 19.18
N THR A 454 10.65 -6.75 20.19
CA THR A 454 10.22 -7.98 20.85
C THR A 454 9.82 -7.69 22.30
N ASN A 455 8.82 -8.40 22.82
CA ASN A 455 8.28 -8.22 24.18
C ASN A 455 7.72 -6.82 24.48
N VAL A 456 7.39 -6.05 23.45
CA VAL A 456 6.69 -4.76 23.58
C VAL A 456 5.29 -4.92 22.99
N THR A 457 4.27 -4.61 23.79
CA THR A 457 2.87 -4.58 23.33
C THR A 457 2.41 -3.13 23.26
N THR A 458 1.78 -2.75 22.16
CA THR A 458 1.25 -1.40 21.97
C THR A 458 -0.27 -1.41 21.97
N THR A 459 -0.85 -0.35 22.52
CA THR A 459 -2.27 -0.06 22.47
C THR A 459 -2.44 1.45 22.35
N ALA A 460 -3.62 1.90 21.91
CA ALA A 460 -3.90 3.31 21.75
C ALA A 460 -5.31 3.63 22.25
N VAL A 461 -5.42 4.69 23.04
CA VAL A 461 -6.68 5.22 23.55
C VAL A 461 -6.80 6.68 23.11
N SER A 462 -7.97 7.09 22.65
CA SER A 462 -8.25 8.49 22.31
C SER A 462 -9.14 9.12 23.37
N LEU A 463 -8.53 9.76 24.38
CA LEU A 463 -9.25 10.31 25.54
C LEU A 463 -10.07 11.55 25.18
N PHE A 464 -9.47 12.50 24.47
CA PHE A 464 -10.17 13.72 24.05
C PHE A 464 -11.34 13.42 23.12
N ALA A 465 -11.15 12.48 22.19
CA ALA A 465 -12.24 12.05 21.35
C ALA A 465 -13.36 11.46 22.21
N ALA A 466 -13.05 10.63 23.21
CA ALA A 466 -14.03 10.12 24.17
C ALA A 466 -14.63 11.18 25.15
N GLY A 467 -14.39 12.47 24.92
CA GLY A 467 -14.98 13.57 25.70
C GLY A 467 -14.26 13.89 27.01
N TYR A 468 -13.02 13.45 27.19
CA TYR A 468 -12.22 13.82 28.36
C TYR A 468 -11.67 15.24 28.20
N ASP A 469 -11.76 16.05 29.26
CA ASP A 469 -10.97 17.28 29.38
C ASP A 469 -9.51 16.95 29.76
N THR A 470 -8.62 17.93 29.63
CA THR A 470 -7.18 17.75 29.89
C THR A 470 -6.89 17.25 31.31
N ALA A 471 -7.60 17.75 32.33
CA ALA A 471 -7.36 17.37 33.71
C ALA A 471 -7.81 15.93 33.99
N ARG A 472 -8.95 15.51 33.42
CA ARG A 472 -9.45 14.15 33.51
C ARG A 472 -8.61 13.18 32.68
N ALA A 473 -8.09 13.63 31.54
CA ALA A 473 -7.18 12.85 30.71
C ALA A 473 -5.89 12.50 31.47
N HIS A 474 -5.24 13.50 32.08
CA HIS A 474 -4.04 13.26 32.89
C HIS A 474 -4.29 12.31 34.07
N ARG A 475 -5.40 12.49 34.82
CA ARG A 475 -5.76 11.56 35.90
C ARG A 475 -5.97 10.12 35.39
N PHE A 476 -6.62 9.97 34.23
CA PHE A 476 -6.83 8.66 33.63
C PHE A 476 -5.50 8.02 33.19
N GLU A 477 -4.60 8.81 32.59
CA GLU A 477 -3.27 8.36 32.19
C GLU A 477 -2.45 7.87 33.37
N ASP A 478 -2.45 8.61 34.48
CA ASP A 478 -1.75 8.23 35.72
C ASP A 478 -2.31 6.91 36.30
N GLU A 479 -3.64 6.80 36.45
CA GLU A 479 -4.29 5.58 36.92
C GLU A 479 -4.06 4.39 35.98
N LEU A 480 -4.07 4.62 34.67
CA LEU A 480 -3.82 3.59 33.67
C LEU A 480 -2.39 3.05 33.79
N LEU A 481 -1.40 3.94 33.87
CA LEU A 481 0.00 3.57 34.02
C LEU A 481 0.23 2.79 35.32
N GLU A 482 -0.37 3.21 36.43
CA GLU A 482 -0.27 2.51 37.72
C GLU A 482 -0.87 1.10 37.65
N ARG A 483 -2.09 0.97 37.12
CA ARG A 483 -2.75 -0.33 36.96
C ARG A 483 -2.01 -1.25 36.02
N MET A 484 -1.47 -0.75 34.92
CA MET A 484 -0.71 -1.56 33.97
C MET A 484 0.61 -2.06 34.58
N ARG A 485 1.31 -1.23 35.36
CA ARG A 485 2.52 -1.64 36.09
C ARG A 485 2.24 -2.73 37.14
N ALA A 486 1.05 -2.75 37.72
CA ALA A 486 0.65 -3.77 38.69
C ALA A 486 0.34 -5.15 38.08
N ILE A 487 0.22 -5.25 36.75
CA ILE A 487 -0.02 -6.53 36.07
C ILE A 487 1.27 -7.36 36.09
N GLY A 488 1.19 -8.58 36.63
CA GLY A 488 2.31 -9.51 36.65
C GLY A 488 2.87 -9.79 35.25
N GLY A 489 4.18 -9.63 35.08
CA GLY A 489 4.87 -9.79 33.79
C GLY A 489 5.13 -8.50 33.02
N VAL A 490 4.59 -7.35 33.46
CA VAL A 490 4.90 -6.04 32.90
C VAL A 490 6.16 -5.47 33.55
N SER A 491 7.19 -5.17 32.75
CA SER A 491 8.48 -4.61 33.23
C SER A 491 8.51 -3.07 33.28
N SER A 492 7.82 -2.42 32.33
CA SER A 492 7.69 -0.97 32.23
C SER A 492 6.49 -0.60 31.36
N VAL A 493 6.00 0.62 31.54
CA VAL A 493 4.87 1.17 30.79
C VAL A 493 5.13 2.64 30.55
N ALA A 494 4.88 3.10 29.33
CA ALA A 494 4.99 4.49 28.94
C ALA A 494 3.91 4.87 27.93
N LEU A 495 3.60 6.16 27.87
CA LEU A 495 2.72 6.78 26.89
C LEU A 495 3.57 7.53 25.85
N ALA A 496 3.10 7.55 24.62
CA ALA A 496 3.68 8.33 23.54
C ALA A 496 2.57 8.84 22.64
N ARG A 497 2.71 10.07 22.15
CA ARG A 497 1.76 10.66 21.22
C ARG A 497 1.77 9.93 19.88
N SER A 498 2.97 9.61 19.39
CA SER A 498 3.17 8.88 18.14
C SER A 498 4.09 7.68 18.36
N LEU A 499 3.69 6.52 17.85
CA LEU A 499 4.54 5.32 17.84
C LEU A 499 5.44 5.32 16.61
N PRO A 500 6.65 4.71 16.69
CA PRO A 500 7.44 4.41 15.50
C PRO A 500 6.63 3.61 14.46
N PHE A 501 6.81 3.93 13.18
CA PHE A 501 6.12 3.33 12.03
C PHE A 501 4.58 3.46 12.03
N SER A 502 4.02 4.44 12.75
CA SER A 502 2.59 4.76 12.69
C SER A 502 2.25 5.52 11.40
N THR A 503 1.02 5.35 10.88
CA THR A 503 0.56 5.94 9.61
C THR A 503 0.12 7.41 9.69
N GLY A 504 0.57 8.16 10.70
CA GLY A 504 0.26 9.58 10.87
C GLY A 504 1.48 10.48 10.60
N PRO A 505 1.26 11.76 10.24
CA PRO A 505 2.37 12.71 10.18
C PRO A 505 2.98 12.87 11.58
N TYR A 506 4.30 12.69 11.68
CA TYR A 506 5.04 13.10 12.87
C TYR A 506 4.97 14.61 13.01
N GLU A 507 4.87 15.09 14.25
CA GLU A 507 4.84 16.53 14.47
C GLU A 507 6.20 17.10 14.07
N ASN A 508 6.19 18.07 13.16
CA ASN A 508 7.35 18.81 12.72
C ASN A 508 7.13 20.28 13.04
N GLY A 509 8.19 20.98 13.43
CA GLY A 509 8.10 22.41 13.67
C GLY A 509 9.41 23.14 13.47
N PRO A 510 9.36 24.46 13.19
CA PRO A 510 10.54 25.29 13.21
C PRO A 510 11.11 25.32 14.62
N ILE A 511 12.44 25.15 14.71
CA ILE A 511 13.16 25.21 15.97
C ILE A 511 14.16 26.36 15.97
N MET A 512 14.44 26.89 17.16
CA MET A 512 15.59 27.74 17.39
C MET A 512 16.52 27.05 18.38
N VAL A 513 17.81 27.03 18.08
CA VAL A 513 18.79 26.40 18.96
C VAL A 513 19.70 27.46 19.55
N ASP A 514 19.85 27.44 20.87
CA ASP A 514 20.68 28.40 21.61
C ASP A 514 22.14 28.32 21.14
N GLY A 515 22.66 29.44 20.63
CA GLY A 515 24.01 29.54 20.05
C GLY A 515 24.16 29.12 18.58
N TYR A 516 23.10 28.64 17.92
CA TYR A 516 23.13 28.28 16.50
C TYR A 516 22.60 29.41 15.62
N GLN A 517 23.39 29.86 14.65
CA GLN A 517 22.95 30.82 13.64
C GLN A 517 22.70 30.09 12.31
N PRO A 518 21.44 29.98 11.86
CA PRO A 518 21.11 29.36 10.58
C PRO A 518 21.69 30.18 9.42
N ALA A 519 22.08 29.52 8.33
CA ALA A 519 22.40 30.22 7.09
C ALA A 519 21.17 31.01 6.57
N LYS A 520 21.39 32.02 5.71
CA LYS A 520 20.30 32.89 5.18
C LYS A 520 19.15 32.12 4.52
N ASP A 521 19.41 30.93 3.99
CA ASP A 521 18.42 30.07 3.34
C ASP A 521 18.05 28.81 4.15
N GLU A 522 18.53 28.72 5.39
CA GLU A 522 18.24 27.59 6.29
C GLU A 522 17.10 27.93 7.26
N GLN A 523 16.08 27.08 7.30
CA GLN A 523 15.07 27.09 8.35
C GLN A 523 15.20 25.81 9.16
N PRO A 524 15.83 25.87 10.36
CA PRO A 524 15.95 24.70 11.22
C PRO A 524 14.59 24.14 11.57
N THR A 525 14.40 22.86 11.30
CA THR A 525 13.19 22.12 11.66
C THR A 525 13.62 20.81 12.30
N ALA A 526 12.83 20.34 13.25
CA ALA A 526 13.00 19.01 13.83
C ALA A 526 11.63 18.37 14.01
N ASP A 527 11.64 17.04 13.91
CA ASP A 527 10.49 16.24 14.31
C ASP A 527 10.48 16.15 15.84
N TYR A 528 9.29 16.04 16.42
CA TYR A 528 9.15 15.87 17.87
C TYR A 528 8.05 14.91 18.25
N ASN A 529 8.18 14.33 19.45
CA ASN A 529 7.21 13.39 19.98
C ASN A 529 7.08 13.54 21.50
N ALA A 530 5.88 13.89 21.97
CA ALA A 530 5.62 13.94 23.41
C ALA A 530 5.52 12.52 23.98
N VAL A 531 6.30 12.25 25.02
CA VAL A 531 6.39 10.94 25.67
C VAL A 531 6.35 11.08 27.19
N SER A 532 5.85 10.05 27.87
CA SER A 532 5.91 9.98 29.34
C SER A 532 7.31 9.55 29.81
N PRO A 533 7.59 9.68 31.12
CA PRO A 533 8.71 8.96 31.75
C PRO A 533 8.66 7.46 31.42
N ASP A 534 9.82 6.81 31.47
CA ASP A 534 10.05 5.40 31.11
C ASP A 534 9.88 5.05 29.63
N TYR A 535 9.64 6.01 28.73
CA TYR A 535 9.48 5.71 27.30
C TYR A 535 10.72 5.03 26.69
N PHE A 536 11.91 5.61 26.90
CA PHE A 536 13.15 5.03 26.39
C PHE A 536 13.48 3.71 27.06
N ARG A 537 13.20 3.56 28.36
CA ARG A 537 13.34 2.28 29.08
C ARG A 537 12.43 1.20 28.49
N THR A 538 11.18 1.54 28.20
CA THR A 538 10.17 0.61 27.65
C THR A 538 10.51 0.15 26.24
N LEU A 539 11.06 1.06 25.44
CA LEU A 539 11.56 0.73 24.10
C LEU A 539 13.02 0.27 24.09
N ALA A 540 13.66 0.08 25.24
CA ALA A 540 15.07 -0.28 25.38
C ALA A 540 16.03 0.62 24.57
N VAL A 541 15.71 1.91 24.46
CA VAL A 541 16.52 2.92 23.76
C VAL A 541 17.60 3.43 24.73
N PRO A 542 18.89 3.32 24.38
CA PRO A 542 19.95 3.78 25.27
C PRO A 542 19.98 5.31 25.43
N VAL A 543 20.00 5.78 26.68
CA VAL A 543 20.41 7.15 27.02
C VAL A 543 21.94 7.22 26.97
N LEU A 544 22.47 8.06 26.08
CA LEU A 544 23.90 8.19 25.83
C LEU A 544 24.59 9.20 26.76
N SER A 545 23.86 10.26 27.14
CA SER A 545 24.33 11.26 28.09
C SER A 545 23.16 11.96 28.78
N GLY A 546 23.39 12.51 29.96
CA GLY A 546 22.34 13.14 30.77
C GLY A 546 21.41 12.11 31.42
N ARG A 547 20.09 12.34 31.36
CA ARG A 547 19.07 11.49 31.97
C ARG A 547 17.79 11.42 31.14
N ASP A 548 16.95 10.44 31.46
CA ASP A 548 15.55 10.34 30.99
C ASP A 548 14.65 11.37 31.72
N PHE A 549 13.40 11.51 31.26
CA PHE A 549 12.33 12.23 31.91
C PHE A 549 11.98 11.63 33.27
N THR A 550 11.60 12.49 34.20
CA THR A 550 11.16 12.13 35.55
C THR A 550 9.82 12.79 35.84
N SER A 551 9.06 12.25 36.80
CA SER A 551 7.78 12.83 37.21
C SER A 551 7.92 14.28 37.69
N ALA A 552 9.06 14.62 38.30
CA ALA A 552 9.34 15.98 38.77
C ALA A 552 9.42 17.00 37.62
N ASP A 553 9.76 16.57 36.39
CA ASP A 553 9.84 17.47 35.24
C ASP A 553 8.46 18.01 34.82
N ALA A 554 7.38 17.27 35.09
CA ALA A 554 6.01 17.69 34.84
C ALA A 554 5.55 18.83 35.78
N ASP A 555 6.09 18.87 36.99
CA ASP A 555 5.74 19.85 38.03
C ASP A 555 6.59 21.13 37.98
N THR A 556 7.62 21.19 37.12
CA THR A 556 8.48 22.37 37.00
C THR A 556 7.97 23.38 35.98
N SER A 557 8.18 24.68 36.26
CA SER A 557 7.92 25.77 35.31
C SER A 557 8.88 25.81 34.11
N ALA A 558 9.84 24.89 34.02
CA ALA A 558 10.89 24.88 33.01
C ALA A 558 10.79 23.60 32.17
N ALA A 559 10.20 23.72 30.97
CA ALA A 559 10.08 22.60 30.05
C ALA A 559 11.45 21.97 29.74
N VAL A 560 11.49 20.65 29.69
CA VAL A 560 12.70 19.86 29.42
C VAL A 560 12.54 19.09 28.12
N ALA A 561 13.65 18.80 27.46
CA ALA A 561 13.68 18.01 26.25
C ALA A 561 14.78 16.95 26.30
N VAL A 562 14.55 15.83 25.62
CA VAL A 562 15.57 14.82 25.33
C VAL A 562 15.80 14.82 23.82
N VAL A 563 17.05 14.80 23.36
CA VAL A 563 17.37 14.91 21.93
C VAL A 563 18.00 13.63 21.38
N SER A 564 17.73 13.33 20.11
CA SER A 564 18.45 12.28 19.38
C SER A 564 19.93 12.64 19.18
N ARG A 565 20.78 11.62 19.03
CA ARG A 565 22.19 11.80 18.69
C ARG A 565 22.37 12.59 17.39
N ALA A 566 21.56 12.33 16.36
CA ALA A 566 21.61 13.04 15.09
C ALA A 566 21.34 14.54 15.24
N LEU A 567 20.33 14.91 16.04
CA LEU A 567 20.03 16.32 16.34
C LEU A 567 21.17 16.96 17.14
N ALA A 568 21.69 16.25 18.15
CA ALA A 568 22.82 16.72 18.94
C ALA A 568 24.07 17.00 18.08
N GLN A 569 24.42 16.08 17.18
CA GLN A 569 25.57 16.23 16.28
C GLN A 569 25.38 17.37 15.26
N ARG A 570 24.15 17.63 14.81
CA ARG A 570 23.88 18.70 13.85
C ARG A 570 24.04 20.09 14.48
N TYR A 571 23.49 20.30 15.67
CA TYR A 571 23.40 21.63 16.27
C TYR A 571 24.45 21.90 17.35
N TRP A 572 25.00 20.87 17.98
CA TRP A 572 26.10 20.96 18.95
C TRP A 572 27.22 19.96 18.62
N PRO A 573 27.86 20.05 17.43
CA PRO A 573 28.88 19.08 17.00
C PRO A 573 30.11 19.02 17.92
N ASN A 574 30.46 20.13 18.56
CA ASN A 574 31.66 20.28 19.39
C ASN A 574 31.36 20.54 20.87
N ASP A 575 30.08 20.66 21.25
CA ASP A 575 29.63 21.04 22.58
C ASP A 575 28.70 19.98 23.17
N SER A 576 28.65 19.87 24.49
CA SER A 576 27.60 19.09 25.14
C SER A 576 26.24 19.77 24.96
N PRO A 577 25.21 19.07 24.43
CA PRO A 577 23.88 19.63 24.34
C PRO A 577 23.20 19.71 25.72
N ILE A 578 23.68 18.98 26.72
CA ILE A 578 23.08 18.96 28.07
C ILE A 578 23.16 20.35 28.70
N GLY A 579 22.02 20.86 29.17
CA GLY A 579 21.88 22.20 29.75
C GLY A 579 21.69 23.31 28.72
N ARG A 580 21.89 23.04 27.43
CA ARG A 580 21.53 23.97 26.34
C ARG A 580 20.01 24.01 26.16
N ARG A 581 19.55 24.98 25.37
CA ARG A 581 18.13 25.18 25.13
C ARG A 581 17.79 25.08 23.65
N LEU A 582 16.62 24.53 23.38
CA LEU A 582 15.98 24.57 22.08
C LEU A 582 14.58 25.15 22.23
N GLN A 583 14.12 25.91 21.26
CA GLN A 583 12.82 26.55 21.26
C GLN A 583 11.92 25.90 20.23
N LEU A 584 10.70 25.56 20.63
CA LEU A 584 9.61 25.20 19.72
C LEU A 584 8.47 26.19 19.94
N ARG A 585 8.02 26.88 18.87
CA ARG A 585 6.85 27.78 18.89
C ARG A 585 6.87 28.79 20.06
N GLY A 586 8.02 29.41 20.30
CA GLY A 586 8.19 30.41 21.37
C GLY A 586 8.52 29.84 22.75
N SER A 587 8.36 28.54 22.98
CA SER A 587 8.63 27.89 24.27
C SER A 587 10.03 27.29 24.30
N TRP A 588 10.87 27.77 25.22
CA TRP A 588 12.22 27.25 25.43
C TRP A 588 12.20 26.01 26.31
N MET A 589 12.88 24.96 25.85
CA MET A 589 13.09 23.72 26.57
C MET A 589 14.58 23.53 26.84
N ARG A 590 14.91 23.05 28.04
CA ARG A 590 16.28 22.70 28.41
C ARG A 590 16.55 21.24 28.06
N VAL A 591 17.63 20.97 27.35
CA VAL A 591 18.05 19.61 27.03
C VAL A 591 18.62 18.94 28.28
N VAL A 592 18.01 17.83 28.69
CA VAL A 592 18.41 17.06 29.89
C VAL A 592 19.02 15.70 29.58
N GLY A 593 18.89 15.23 28.33
CA GLY A 593 19.43 13.95 27.89
C GLY A 593 19.66 13.87 26.38
N VAL A 594 20.53 12.94 25.99
CA VAL A 594 20.73 12.52 24.60
C VAL A 594 20.49 11.02 24.50
N VAL A 595 19.68 10.59 23.54
CA VAL A 595 19.37 9.17 23.28
C VAL A 595 19.97 8.69 21.97
N ALA A 596 20.10 7.36 21.83
CA ALA A 596 20.44 6.74 20.56
C ALA A 596 19.41 7.07 19.47
N ASP A 597 19.86 7.09 18.21
CA ASP A 597 18.98 7.35 17.09
C ASP A 597 18.03 6.17 16.85
N MET A 598 16.76 6.51 16.58
CA MET A 598 15.73 5.54 16.22
C MET A 598 15.19 5.81 14.82
N LYS A 599 14.61 4.77 14.22
CA LYS A 599 13.84 4.85 12.98
C LYS A 599 12.36 5.10 13.27
N TYR A 600 11.78 6.10 12.64
CA TYR A 600 10.40 6.55 12.85
C TYR A 600 9.51 6.33 11.63
N ARG A 601 9.90 6.77 10.43
CA ARG A 601 9.03 6.72 9.23
C ARG A 601 9.26 5.45 8.42
N SER A 602 10.51 4.99 8.32
CA SER A 602 10.83 3.74 7.61
C SER A 602 12.11 3.10 8.14
N LEU A 603 12.29 1.80 7.94
CA LEU A 603 13.54 1.12 8.31
C LEU A 603 14.76 1.60 7.49
N THR A 604 14.51 2.21 6.33
CA THR A 604 15.56 2.66 5.39
C THR A 604 15.87 4.15 5.49
N GLU A 605 15.23 4.89 6.40
CA GLU A 605 15.52 6.32 6.54
C GLU A 605 16.91 6.56 7.13
N SER A 606 17.46 7.74 6.89
CA SER A 606 18.60 8.23 7.68
C SER A 606 18.14 8.56 9.10
N PRO A 607 18.99 8.43 10.13
CA PRO A 607 18.69 8.89 11.48
C PRO A 607 18.02 10.27 11.49
N GLY A 608 16.78 10.32 11.98
CA GLY A 608 15.98 11.54 11.99
C GLY A 608 16.43 12.50 13.09
N MET A 609 16.40 13.80 12.81
CA MET A 609 16.60 14.84 13.83
C MET A 609 15.31 14.94 14.67
N LEU A 610 15.26 14.19 15.76
CA LEU A 610 14.14 14.19 16.70
C LEU A 610 14.52 14.77 18.07
N PHE A 611 13.53 15.37 18.71
CA PHE A 611 13.52 15.60 20.15
C PHE A 611 12.19 15.15 20.78
N TYR A 612 12.19 15.01 22.10
CA TYR A 612 11.06 14.54 22.90
C TYR A 612 10.70 15.57 23.95
#